data_AF-A0A6P0VSW9-F1
#
_entry.id   AF-A0A6P0VSW9-F1
#
_cell.length_a   1.000
_cell.length_b   1.000
_cell.length_c   1.000
_cell.angle_alpha   90.00
_cell.angle_beta   90.00
_cell.angle_gamma   90.00
#
_symmetry.space_group_name_H-M   'P 1'
#
loop_
_entity.id
_entity.type
_entity.pdbx_description
1 polymer ?
#
loop_
_entity_poly.entity_id
_entity_poly.type
_entity_poly.pdbx_seq_one_letter_code
_entity_poly.pdbx_strand_id
1 'polypeptide(L)'
;IPAVVTVLLGYFAGQWLRSQPVKSNTSIQLVLAGLSCLVIGYLWGFLFPINKALWTSSYVVYSAGWDLLLLAACYETIEVRNWRQWGLPFEVMGLNAIFLFVGSGIVARILHKTHIGTGDDAPSTYAWIYQNIFQSWAGALNGSLFFAITTVLLWWLILYGMYRKSWFFKV
;
A
#
# COMPACT_ATOMS: atom_id res chain seq x y z
N ILE A 1 4.62 15.09 16.44
CA ILE A 1 3.81 14.40 17.47
C ILE A 1 2.77 13.46 16.83
N PRO A 2 1.90 13.89 15.88
CA PRO A 2 0.84 13.03 15.35
C PRO A 2 1.35 11.72 14.71
N ALA A 3 2.47 11.77 13.99
CA ALA A 3 3.07 10.57 13.41
C ALA A 3 3.50 9.52 14.46
N VAL A 4 3.96 9.95 15.64
CA VAL A 4 4.30 9.04 16.76
C VAL A 4 3.03 8.37 17.29
N VAL A 5 1.93 9.11 17.36
CA VAL A 5 0.63 8.56 17.76
C VAL A 5 0.16 7.49 16.77
N THR A 6 0.34 7.70 15.46
CA THR A 6 0.02 6.67 14.44
C THR A 6 0.80 5.39 14.66
N VAL A 7 2.11 5.51 14.95
CA VAL A 7 2.98 4.34 15.22
C VAL A 7 2.54 3.61 16.49
N LEU A 8 2.23 4.34 17.56
CA LEU A 8 1.76 3.76 18.81
C LEU A 8 0.40 3.07 18.65
N LEU A 9 -0.54 3.68 17.90
CA LEU A 9 -1.83 3.04 17.58
C LEU A 9 -1.62 1.72 16.84
N GLY A 10 -0.72 1.67 15.86
CA GLY A 10 -0.37 0.43 15.17
C GLY A 10 0.24 -0.62 16.11
N TYR A 11 1.15 -0.20 16.98
CA TYR A 11 1.76 -1.08 17.98
C TYR A 11 0.72 -1.67 18.94
N PHE A 12 -0.17 -0.84 19.49
CA PHE A 12 -1.23 -1.29 20.39
C PHE A 12 -2.25 -2.18 19.70
N ALA A 13 -2.63 -1.88 18.45
CA ALA A 13 -3.51 -2.73 17.66
C ALA A 13 -2.91 -4.13 17.44
N GLY A 14 -1.61 -4.19 17.09
CA GLY A 14 -0.89 -5.45 16.94
C GLY A 14 -0.74 -6.23 18.26
N GLN A 15 -0.40 -5.54 19.36
CA GLN A 15 -0.31 -6.15 20.68
C GLN A 15 -1.66 -6.73 21.13
N TRP A 16 -2.74 -5.97 20.93
CA TRP A 16 -4.09 -6.40 21.23
C TRP A 16 -4.47 -7.64 20.43
N LEU A 17 -4.24 -7.64 19.11
CA LEU A 17 -4.53 -8.79 18.25
C LEU A 17 -3.78 -10.05 18.68
N ARG A 18 -2.52 -9.91 19.13
CA ARG A 18 -1.69 -11.03 19.61
C ARG A 18 -2.20 -11.63 20.93
N SER A 19 -2.89 -10.85 21.76
CA SER A 19 -3.45 -11.30 23.04
C SER A 19 -4.82 -11.97 22.91
N GLN A 20 -5.47 -11.85 21.75
CA GLN A 20 -6.84 -12.33 21.53
C GLN A 20 -6.87 -13.72 20.89
N PRO A 21 -7.91 -14.54 21.17
CA PRO A 21 -8.07 -15.82 20.52
C PRO A 21 -8.43 -15.64 19.03
N VAL A 22 -8.03 -16.62 18.20
CA VAL A 22 -8.39 -16.69 16.78
C VAL A 22 -9.88 -16.98 16.63
N LYS A 23 -10.69 -15.91 16.60
CA LYS A 23 -12.14 -15.95 16.52
C LYS A 23 -12.67 -14.73 15.76
N SER A 24 -13.80 -14.92 15.08
CA SER A 24 -14.50 -13.83 14.36
C SER A 24 -14.89 -12.67 15.29
N ASN A 25 -15.14 -12.95 16.58
CA ASN A 25 -15.42 -11.91 17.57
C ASN A 25 -14.29 -10.86 17.69
N THR A 26 -13.03 -11.27 17.53
CA THR A 26 -11.87 -10.36 17.53
C THR A 26 -11.90 -9.44 16.31
N SER A 27 -12.29 -9.96 15.13
CA SER A 27 -12.49 -9.12 13.94
C SER A 27 -13.62 -8.11 14.12
N ILE A 28 -14.74 -8.52 14.71
CA ILE A 28 -15.87 -7.61 14.99
C ILE A 28 -15.44 -6.47 15.92
N GLN A 29 -14.64 -6.78 16.96
CA GLN A 29 -14.11 -5.74 17.84
C GLN A 29 -13.17 -4.77 17.10
N LEU A 30 -12.32 -5.26 16.19
CA LEU A 30 -11.49 -4.41 15.33
C LEU A 30 -12.34 -3.51 14.43
N VAL A 31 -13.44 -4.04 13.87
CA VAL A 31 -14.38 -3.25 13.05
C VAL A 31 -15.04 -2.16 13.87
N LEU A 32 -15.51 -2.47 15.08
CA LEU A 32 -16.13 -1.48 15.98
C LEU A 32 -15.12 -0.40 16.38
N ALA A 33 -13.89 -0.77 16.70
CA ALA A 33 -12.81 0.18 16.99
C ALA A 33 -12.51 1.06 15.77
N GLY A 34 -12.36 0.46 14.58
CA GLY A 34 -12.12 1.18 13.33
C GLY A 34 -13.24 2.17 12.98
N LEU A 35 -14.50 1.75 13.07
CA LEU A 35 -15.67 2.62 12.85
C LEU A 35 -15.71 3.76 13.87
N SER A 36 -15.41 3.49 15.14
CA SER A 36 -15.38 4.54 16.16
C SER A 36 -14.29 5.58 15.85
N CYS A 37 -13.10 5.15 15.43
CA CYS A 37 -12.03 6.03 14.99
C CYS A 37 -12.42 6.83 13.75
N LEU A 38 -13.10 6.23 12.76
CA LEU A 38 -13.57 6.97 11.58
C LEU A 38 -14.56 8.08 11.95
N VAL A 39 -15.55 7.77 12.78
CA VAL A 39 -16.56 8.75 13.21
C VAL A 39 -15.88 9.87 14.01
N ILE A 40 -15.03 9.53 14.97
CA ILE A 40 -14.31 10.52 15.79
C ILE A 40 -13.39 11.36 14.91
N GLY A 41 -12.60 10.76 14.02
CA GLY A 41 -11.68 11.47 13.13
C GLY A 41 -12.39 12.40 12.15
N TYR A 42 -13.54 11.97 11.63
CA TYR A 42 -14.38 12.79 10.76
C TYR A 42 -14.99 13.98 11.50
N LEU A 43 -15.55 13.75 12.71
CA LEU A 43 -16.11 14.83 13.53
C LEU A 43 -15.02 15.80 14.01
N TRP A 44 -13.85 15.29 14.37
CA TRP A 44 -12.68 16.10 14.71
C TRP A 44 -12.22 16.95 13.51
N GLY A 45 -12.46 16.47 12.29
CA GLY A 45 -12.26 17.19 11.04
C GLY A 45 -12.95 18.55 10.96
N PHE A 46 -14.08 18.75 11.66
CA PHE A 46 -14.77 20.04 11.70
C PHE A 46 -14.04 21.10 12.54
N LEU A 47 -13.33 20.67 13.60
CA LEU A 47 -12.55 21.58 14.46
C LEU A 47 -11.13 21.75 13.93
N PHE A 48 -10.54 20.66 13.42
CA PHE A 48 -9.19 20.64 12.90
C PHE A 48 -9.22 19.93 11.53
N PRO A 49 -9.06 20.65 10.41
CA PRO A 49 -9.24 20.08 9.08
C PRO A 49 -8.37 18.85 8.84
N ILE A 50 -8.97 17.82 8.22
CA ILE A 50 -8.24 16.61 7.83
C ILE A 50 -7.25 16.98 6.73
N ASN A 51 -5.99 17.15 7.11
CA ASN A 51 -4.91 17.48 6.19
C ASN A 51 -3.80 16.43 6.29
N LYS A 52 -3.58 15.74 5.15
CA LYS A 52 -2.56 14.71 4.97
C LYS A 52 -1.15 15.29 4.91
N ALA A 53 -0.96 16.45 4.26
CA ALA A 53 0.35 17.07 4.11
C ALA A 53 0.93 17.54 5.46
N LEU A 54 0.07 18.01 6.35
CA LEU A 54 0.44 18.45 7.71
C LEU A 54 0.38 17.33 8.74
N TRP A 55 -0.02 16.12 8.36
CA TRP A 55 -0.19 14.98 9.26
C TRP A 55 -1.01 15.32 10.52
N THR A 56 -2.16 15.95 10.30
CA THR A 56 -3.03 16.48 11.36
C THR A 56 -3.55 15.39 12.31
N SER A 57 -3.90 15.74 13.56
CA SER A 57 -4.41 14.76 14.53
C SER A 57 -5.73 14.11 14.08
N SER A 58 -6.63 14.87 13.45
CA SER A 58 -7.86 14.37 12.82
C SER A 58 -7.54 13.39 11.70
N TYR A 59 -6.54 13.69 10.87
CA TYR A 59 -6.08 12.77 9.83
C TYR A 59 -5.53 11.47 10.43
N VAL A 60 -4.76 11.52 11.52
CA VAL A 60 -4.22 10.32 12.19
C VAL A 60 -5.32 9.41 12.71
N VAL A 61 -6.33 9.97 13.39
CA VAL A 61 -7.45 9.18 13.91
C VAL A 61 -8.30 8.61 12.76
N TYR A 62 -8.52 9.42 11.72
CA TYR A 62 -9.29 9.00 10.55
C TYR A 62 -8.57 7.90 9.75
N SER A 63 -7.25 8.02 9.51
CA SER A 63 -6.48 7.00 8.82
C SER A 63 -6.37 5.72 9.64
N ALA A 64 -6.16 5.82 10.96
CA ALA A 64 -6.12 4.66 11.85
C ALA A 64 -7.45 3.87 11.83
N GLY A 65 -8.59 4.55 11.69
CA GLY A 65 -9.88 3.90 11.52
C GLY A 65 -9.94 3.01 10.27
N TRP A 66 -9.46 3.52 9.13
CA TRP A 66 -9.34 2.74 7.89
C TRP A 66 -8.35 1.58 8.02
N ASP A 67 -7.20 1.81 8.65
CA ASP A 67 -6.18 0.79 8.87
C ASP A 67 -6.71 -0.37 9.74
N LEU A 68 -7.48 -0.07 10.79
CA LEU A 68 -8.12 -1.07 11.64
C LEU A 68 -9.18 -1.88 10.89
N LEU A 69 -9.97 -1.26 10.02
CA LEU A 69 -10.95 -1.96 9.19
C LEU A 69 -10.27 -2.90 8.19
N LEU A 70 -9.20 -2.44 7.55
CA LEU A 70 -8.40 -3.26 6.65
C LEU A 70 -7.76 -4.44 7.41
N LEU A 71 -7.21 -4.18 8.59
CA LEU A 71 -6.65 -5.21 9.46
C LEU A 71 -7.72 -6.24 9.87
N ALA A 72 -8.94 -5.80 10.21
CA ALA A 72 -10.06 -6.67 10.54
C ALA A 72 -10.44 -7.59 9.38
N ALA A 73 -10.49 -7.04 8.16
CA ALA A 73 -10.79 -7.79 6.94
C ALA A 73 -9.69 -8.83 6.63
N CYS A 74 -8.42 -8.44 6.72
CA CYS A 74 -7.29 -9.35 6.54
C CYS A 74 -7.27 -10.46 7.60
N TYR A 75 -7.50 -10.11 8.87
CA TYR A 75 -7.53 -11.08 9.96
C TYR A 75 -8.67 -12.09 9.82
N GLU A 76 -9.89 -11.63 9.51
CA GLU A 76 -11.03 -12.53 9.31
C GLU A 76 -10.82 -13.47 8.12
N THR A 77 -10.31 -12.95 7.01
CA THR A 77 -10.12 -13.74 5.77
C THR A 77 -8.97 -14.74 5.91
N ILE A 78 -7.82 -14.31 6.40
CA ILE A 78 -6.59 -15.13 6.43
C ILE A 78 -6.58 -16.04 7.66
N GLU A 79 -6.85 -15.50 8.85
CA GLU A 79 -6.64 -16.20 10.12
C GLU A 79 -7.88 -16.99 10.55
N VAL A 80 -9.07 -16.38 10.50
CA VAL A 80 -10.32 -17.03 10.94
C VAL A 80 -10.85 -17.99 9.87
N ARG A 81 -10.97 -17.53 8.62
CA ARG A 81 -11.51 -18.32 7.50
C ARG A 81 -10.47 -19.20 6.79
N ASN A 82 -9.20 -19.10 7.18
CA ASN A 82 -8.09 -19.89 6.63
C ASN A 82 -7.92 -19.76 5.10
N TRP A 83 -8.33 -18.64 4.49
CA TRP A 83 -8.14 -18.39 3.06
C TRP A 83 -6.71 -17.91 2.77
N ARG A 84 -5.71 -18.71 3.14
CA ARG A 84 -4.29 -18.36 3.06
C ARG A 84 -3.82 -17.98 1.65
N GLN A 85 -4.48 -18.52 0.62
CA GLN A 85 -4.18 -18.18 -0.77
C GLN A 85 -4.42 -16.69 -1.11
N TRP A 86 -5.38 -16.04 -0.44
CA TRP A 86 -5.60 -14.60 -0.58
C TRP A 86 -4.48 -13.76 0.05
N GLY A 87 -3.78 -14.30 1.05
CA GLY A 87 -2.64 -13.66 1.70
C GLY A 87 -1.35 -13.74 0.89
N LEU A 88 -1.21 -14.71 -0.01
CA LEU A 88 0.01 -14.92 -0.81
C LEU A 88 0.53 -13.68 -1.55
N PRO A 89 -0.27 -12.89 -2.29
CA PRO A 89 0.26 -11.72 -2.97
C PRO A 89 0.83 -10.68 -2.00
N PHE A 90 0.18 -10.51 -0.84
CA PHE A 90 0.64 -9.59 0.21
C PHE A 90 1.90 -10.11 0.91
N GLU A 91 1.99 -11.43 1.14
CA GLU A 91 3.16 -12.08 1.72
C GLU A 91 4.39 -11.93 0.82
N VAL A 92 4.25 -12.20 -0.48
CA VAL A 92 5.33 -12.08 -1.48
C VAL A 92 5.89 -10.66 -1.53
N MET A 93 5.01 -9.64 -1.51
CA MET A 93 5.42 -8.24 -1.48
C MET A 93 6.03 -7.85 -0.11
N GLY A 94 5.44 -8.33 0.98
CA GLY A 94 5.85 -8.00 2.35
C GLY A 94 7.23 -8.55 2.73
N LEU A 95 7.54 -9.79 2.34
CA LEU A 95 8.81 -10.44 2.67
C LEU A 95 10.02 -9.77 2.00
N ASN A 96 9.80 -9.07 0.89
CA ASN A 96 10.84 -8.36 0.13
C ASN A 96 10.52 -6.86 -0.02
N ALA A 97 9.83 -6.27 0.97
CA ALA A 97 9.36 -4.89 0.90
C ALA A 97 10.50 -3.87 0.70
N ILE A 98 11.66 -4.08 1.35
CA ILE A 98 12.83 -3.19 1.20
C ILE A 98 13.36 -3.25 -0.23
N PHE A 99 13.49 -4.46 -0.78
CA PHE A 99 13.95 -4.64 -2.16
C PHE A 99 12.99 -4.00 -3.16
N LEU A 100 11.67 -4.18 -2.96
CA LEU A 100 10.66 -3.53 -3.78
C LEU A 100 10.78 -2.01 -3.71
N PHE A 101 10.93 -1.45 -2.50
CA PHE A 101 11.03 0.00 -2.29
C PHE A 101 12.29 0.59 -2.97
N VAL A 102 13.46 0.01 -2.70
CA VAL A 102 14.73 0.49 -3.25
C VAL A 102 14.80 0.24 -4.76
N GLY A 103 14.45 -0.97 -5.19
CA GLY A 103 14.47 -1.38 -6.59
C GLY A 103 13.54 -0.55 -7.46
N SER A 104 12.29 -0.34 -7.03
CA SER A 104 11.34 0.51 -7.75
C SER A 104 11.80 1.96 -7.83
N GLY A 105 12.40 2.49 -6.77
CA GLY A 105 12.97 3.84 -6.77
C GLY A 105 14.14 3.99 -7.74
N ILE A 106 15.04 3.00 -7.80
CA ILE A 106 16.17 3.01 -8.75
C ILE A 106 15.66 2.93 -10.19
N VAL A 107 14.76 1.98 -10.48
CA VAL A 107 14.19 1.79 -11.83
C VAL A 107 13.44 3.04 -12.28
N ALA A 108 12.63 3.65 -11.42
CA ALA A 108 11.92 4.89 -11.73
C ALA A 108 12.89 6.05 -12.07
N ARG A 109 13.97 6.21 -11.29
CA ARG A 109 14.99 7.23 -11.56
C ARG A 109 15.75 6.99 -12.86
N ILE A 110 16.07 5.73 -13.17
CA ILE A 110 16.72 5.37 -14.44
C ILE A 110 15.79 5.71 -15.60
N LEU A 111 14.53 5.25 -15.56
CA LEU A 111 13.52 5.48 -16.60
C LEU A 111 13.23 6.96 -16.87
N HIS A 112 13.27 7.80 -15.83
CA HIS A 112 13.12 9.25 -15.98
C HIS A 112 14.37 9.93 -16.53
N LYS A 113 15.57 9.39 -16.25
CA LYS A 113 16.84 10.00 -16.67
C LYS A 113 17.28 9.55 -18.07
N THR A 114 16.88 8.36 -18.50
CA THR A 114 17.14 7.87 -19.86
C THR A 114 16.13 8.46 -20.83
N HIS A 115 16.62 9.23 -21.79
CA HIS A 115 15.83 9.78 -22.88
C HIS A 115 15.98 8.89 -24.11
N ILE A 116 14.88 8.65 -24.83
CA ILE A 116 14.89 7.88 -26.08
C ILE A 116 14.58 8.84 -27.22
N GLY A 117 15.62 9.17 -27.99
CA GLY A 117 15.56 10.13 -29.12
C GLY A 117 16.80 11.04 -29.15
N THR A 118 17.07 11.64 -30.30
CA THR A 118 18.10 12.68 -30.48
C THR A 118 17.42 14.04 -30.68
N GLY A 119 17.50 14.91 -29.67
CA GLY A 119 16.98 16.29 -29.68
C GLY A 119 16.67 16.83 -28.28
N ASP A 120 16.61 18.15 -28.11
CA ASP A 120 16.35 18.84 -26.82
C ASP A 120 14.94 18.58 -26.24
N ASP A 121 14.01 18.05 -27.06
CA ASP A 121 12.64 17.64 -26.68
C ASP A 121 12.45 16.11 -26.58
N ALA A 122 13.54 15.33 -26.47
CA ALA A 122 13.44 13.88 -26.40
C ALA A 122 12.60 13.44 -25.18
N PRO A 123 11.52 12.65 -25.36
CA PRO A 123 10.73 12.18 -24.23
C PRO A 123 11.55 11.20 -23.38
N SER A 124 11.37 11.27 -22.07
CA SER A 124 11.91 10.25 -21.15
C SER A 124 11.40 8.87 -21.57
N THR A 125 12.19 7.82 -21.30
CA THR A 125 11.81 6.42 -21.59
C THR A 125 10.46 6.08 -20.97
N TYR A 126 10.20 6.63 -19.78
CA TYR A 126 8.90 6.58 -19.11
C TYR A 126 7.76 7.16 -19.97
N ALA A 127 7.93 8.39 -20.45
CA ALA A 127 6.94 9.07 -21.28
C ALA A 127 6.74 8.38 -22.63
N TRP A 128 7.80 7.84 -23.24
CA TRP A 128 7.71 7.10 -24.49
C TRP A 128 6.93 5.80 -24.33
N ILE A 129 7.22 5.01 -23.30
CA ILE A 129 6.46 3.78 -22.99
C ILE A 129 4.99 4.11 -22.75
N TYR A 130 4.72 5.15 -21.96
CA TYR A 130 3.36 5.59 -21.66
C TYR A 130 2.60 6.02 -22.93
N GLN A 131 3.19 6.89 -23.74
CA GLN A 131 2.55 7.46 -24.92
C GLN A 131 2.38 6.43 -26.05
N ASN A 132 3.39 5.60 -26.29
CA ASN A 132 3.44 4.75 -27.48
C ASN A 132 2.82 3.35 -27.26
N ILE A 133 2.86 2.82 -26.03
CA ILE A 133 2.34 1.48 -25.72
C ILE A 133 0.95 1.55 -25.07
N PHE A 134 0.71 2.51 -24.16
CA PHE A 134 -0.51 2.53 -23.36
C PHE A 134 -1.53 3.58 -23.83
N GLN A 135 -1.08 4.80 -24.13
CA GLN A 135 -1.97 5.88 -24.57
C GLN A 135 -2.45 5.71 -26.01
N SER A 136 -1.64 5.10 -26.88
CA SER A 136 -1.92 4.92 -28.31
C SER A 136 -3.18 4.10 -28.60
N TRP A 137 -3.51 3.11 -27.76
CA TRP A 137 -4.70 2.27 -27.93
C TRP A 137 -5.78 2.50 -26.86
N ALA A 138 -5.42 2.84 -25.62
CA ALA A 138 -6.39 2.93 -24.52
C ALA A 138 -6.85 4.37 -24.17
N GLY A 139 -6.26 5.40 -24.77
CA GLY A 139 -6.50 6.80 -24.40
C GLY A 139 -5.86 7.19 -23.07
N ALA A 140 -5.93 8.46 -22.68
CA ALA A 140 -5.19 9.00 -21.53
C ALA A 140 -5.61 8.39 -20.18
N LEU A 141 -6.92 8.21 -19.95
CA LEU A 141 -7.43 7.72 -18.67
C LEU A 141 -7.09 6.24 -18.47
N ASN A 142 -7.47 5.38 -19.43
CA ASN A 142 -7.22 3.94 -19.30
C ASN A 142 -5.74 3.61 -19.49
N GLY A 143 -5.00 4.37 -20.31
CA GLY A 143 -3.56 4.21 -20.47
C GLY A 143 -2.80 4.37 -19.16
N SER A 144 -3.18 5.35 -18.32
CA SER A 144 -2.58 5.52 -16.98
C SER A 144 -2.89 4.35 -16.04
N LEU A 145 -4.11 3.83 -16.10
CA LEU A 145 -4.56 2.70 -15.29
C LEU A 145 -3.82 1.42 -15.70
N PHE A 146 -3.74 1.12 -16.99
CA PHE A 146 -3.01 -0.05 -17.50
C PHE A 146 -1.53 0.04 -17.20
N PHE A 147 -0.90 1.21 -17.36
CA PHE A 147 0.49 1.40 -17.02
C PHE A 147 0.77 1.10 -15.53
N ALA A 148 -0.09 1.59 -14.63
CA ALA A 148 0.01 1.31 -13.20
C ALA A 148 -0.14 -0.18 -12.89
N ILE A 149 -1.16 -0.84 -13.47
CA ILE A 149 -1.38 -2.29 -13.28
C ILE A 149 -0.19 -3.09 -13.80
N THR A 150 0.30 -2.82 -15.01
CA THR A 150 1.44 -3.54 -15.59
C THR A 150 2.69 -3.36 -14.73
N THR A 151 2.95 -2.15 -14.23
CA THR A 151 4.10 -1.89 -13.36
C THR A 151 4.01 -2.69 -12.06
N VAL A 152 2.83 -2.71 -11.41
CA VAL A 152 2.61 -3.49 -10.19
C VAL A 152 2.76 -4.98 -10.46
N LEU A 153 2.20 -5.49 -11.56
CA LEU A 153 2.31 -6.90 -11.95
C LEU A 153 3.75 -7.30 -12.26
N LEU A 154 4.52 -6.45 -12.95
CA LEU A 154 5.93 -6.69 -13.24
C LEU A 154 6.75 -6.83 -11.95
N TRP A 155 6.58 -5.90 -11.02
CA TRP A 155 7.24 -6.00 -9.71
C TRP A 155 6.78 -7.22 -8.93
N TRP A 156 5.49 -7.54 -8.96
CA TRP A 156 4.97 -8.73 -8.31
C TRP A 156 5.58 -10.02 -8.89
N LEU A 157 5.73 -10.13 -10.21
CA LEU A 157 6.37 -11.27 -10.86
C LEU A 157 7.85 -11.42 -10.48
N ILE A 158 8.58 -10.31 -10.41
CA ILE A 158 9.99 -10.30 -9.96
C ILE A 158 10.07 -10.82 -8.52
N LEU A 159 9.24 -10.29 -7.63
CA LEU A 159 9.21 -10.70 -6.22
C LEU A 159 8.72 -12.14 -6.04
N TYR A 160 7.77 -12.60 -6.86
CA TYR A 160 7.32 -13.98 -6.86
C TYR A 160 8.44 -14.94 -7.27
N GLY A 161 9.26 -14.55 -8.26
CA GLY A 161 10.47 -15.28 -8.63
C GLY A 161 11.48 -15.37 -7.49
N MET A 162 11.68 -14.27 -6.75
CA MET A 162 12.53 -14.25 -5.56
C MET A 162 11.96 -15.11 -4.43
N TYR A 163 10.65 -15.03 -4.18
CA TYR A 163 9.94 -15.83 -3.19
C TYR A 163 10.06 -17.33 -3.48
N ARG A 164 9.89 -17.76 -4.73
CA ARG A 164 10.06 -19.16 -5.13
C ARG A 164 11.50 -19.67 -4.94
N LYS A 165 12.49 -18.78 -5.04
CA LYS A 165 13.90 -19.07 -4.79
C LYS A 165 14.32 -18.86 -3.33
N SER A 166 13.39 -18.52 -2.44
CA SER A 166 13.64 -18.21 -1.03
C SER A 166 14.71 -17.13 -0.81
N TRP A 167 14.82 -16.17 -1.74
CA TRP A 167 15.71 -15.03 -1.60
C TRP A 167 14.99 -13.95 -0.81
N PHE A 168 15.38 -13.81 0.47
CA PHE A 168 14.83 -12.81 1.38
C PHE A 168 15.90 -11.79 1.71
N PHE A 169 15.77 -10.59 1.15
CA PHE A 169 16.63 -9.46 1.52
C PHE A 169 16.13 -8.86 2.83
N LYS A 170 16.83 -9.18 3.92
CA LYS A 170 16.65 -8.56 5.23
C LYS A 170 17.82 -7.63 5.49
N VAL A 171 17.53 -6.43 6.01
CA VAL A 171 18.53 -5.48 6.52
C VAL A 171 18.57 -5.61 8.03
#